data_AF-A0A7R9WD22-F1
#
_entry.id   AF-A0A7R9WD22-F1
#
_cell.length_a   1.000
_cell.length_b   1.000
_cell.length_c   1.000
_cell.angle_alpha   90.00
_cell.angle_beta   90.00
_cell.angle_gamma   90.00
#
_symmetry.space_group_name_H-M   'P 1'
#
loop_
_entity.id
_entity.type
_entity.pdbx_description
1 polymer ?
#
loop_
_entity_poly.entity_id
_entity_poly.type
_entity_poly.pdbx_seq_one_letter_code
_entity_poly.pdbx_strand_id
1 'polypeptide(L)'
;EKVTDYMKAAVTRLEAVTRLEETLFDSTVELSHFFNPAAFLSALRQQCARQLGTKIHKLKLSCSWQGNAQSVKPTLSVSCSGLLIQGALFDGQALSEVTAHSPDLATMPLTTLTFVPKTDPDLHSEAESVVVPIYHDISREMI
;
A
#
# COMPACT_ATOMS: atom_id res chain seq x y z
N GLU A 1 11.86 -26.14 -8.96
CA GLU A 1 11.53 -24.71 -8.99
C GLU A 1 10.49 -24.29 -7.96
N LYS A 2 9.22 -24.66 -8.06
CA LYS A 2 8.17 -24.11 -7.16
C LYS A 2 8.44 -24.21 -5.65
N VAL A 3 9.02 -25.32 -5.17
CA VAL A 3 9.31 -25.49 -3.73
C VAL A 3 10.47 -24.62 -3.26
N THR A 4 11.52 -24.49 -4.07
CA THR A 4 12.68 -23.65 -3.71
C THR A 4 12.33 -22.18 -3.70
N ASP A 5 11.48 -21.73 -4.63
CA ASP A 5 11.03 -20.33 -4.68
C ASP A 5 10.06 -20.01 -3.54
N TYR A 6 9.19 -20.96 -3.18
CA TYR A 6 8.35 -20.87 -1.99
C TYR A 6 9.20 -20.76 -0.71
N MET A 7 10.21 -21.61 -0.54
CA MET A 7 11.08 -21.57 0.64
C MET A 7 11.88 -20.28 0.72
N LYS A 8 12.40 -19.78 -0.41
CA LYS A 8 13.05 -18.45 -0.47
C LYS A 8 12.09 -17.36 -0.03
N ALA A 9 10.89 -17.32 -0.60
CA ALA A 9 9.88 -16.32 -0.24
C ALA A 9 9.50 -16.40 1.25
N ALA A 10 9.36 -17.61 1.80
CA ALA A 10 9.06 -17.80 3.22
C ALA A 10 10.18 -17.27 4.13
N VAL A 11 11.45 -17.55 3.80
CA VAL A 11 12.62 -17.03 4.54
C VAL A 11 12.68 -15.50 4.45
N THR A 12 12.52 -14.93 3.26
CA THR A 12 12.50 -13.46 3.08
C THR A 12 11.39 -12.80 3.90
N ARG A 13 10.18 -13.37 3.91
CA ARG A 13 9.07 -12.86 4.74
C ARG A 13 9.36 -12.95 6.23
N LEU A 14 9.95 -14.06 6.70
CA LEU A 14 10.34 -14.22 8.11
C LEU A 14 11.39 -13.18 8.53
N GLU A 15 12.42 -12.96 7.72
CA GLU A 15 13.44 -11.94 7.96
C GLU A 15 12.87 -10.51 7.93
N ALA A 16 11.86 -10.26 7.09
CA ALA A 16 11.19 -8.97 7.05
C ALA A 16 10.34 -8.74 8.31
N VAL A 17 9.62 -9.76 8.80
CA VAL A 17 8.81 -9.69 10.03
C VAL A 17 9.67 -9.40 11.25
N THR A 18 10.84 -10.04 11.39
CA THR A 18 11.74 -9.77 12.52
C THR A 18 12.27 -8.34 12.52
N ARG A 19 12.55 -7.75 11.35
CA ARG A 19 12.95 -6.33 11.23
C ARG A 19 11.81 -5.36 11.54
N LEU A 20 10.58 -5.74 11.18
CA LEU A 20 9.40 -4.91 11.40
C LEU A 20 9.08 -4.74 12.89
N GLU A 21 9.37 -5.72 13.75
CA GLU A 21 9.14 -5.61 15.21
C GLU A 21 9.87 -4.43 15.86
N GLU A 22 10.99 -3.99 15.29
CA GLU A 22 11.84 -2.93 15.88
C GLU A 22 11.48 -1.52 15.39
N THR A 23 10.92 -1.34 14.18
CA THR A 23 10.82 -0.02 13.52
C THR A 23 9.61 0.15 12.58
N LEU A 24 8.53 -0.60 12.79
CA LEU A 24 7.40 -0.74 11.85
C LEU A 24 6.82 0.56 11.27
N PHE A 25 6.81 1.65 12.04
CA PHE A 25 6.22 2.94 11.64
C PHE A 25 7.24 3.98 11.18
N ASP A 26 8.52 3.78 11.47
CA ASP A 26 9.63 4.65 11.03
C ASP A 26 10.31 4.12 9.76
N SER A 27 9.98 2.90 9.35
CA SER A 27 10.53 2.22 8.19
C SER A 27 9.52 2.15 7.02
N THR A 28 10.07 1.95 5.82
CA THR A 28 9.25 1.65 4.64
C THR A 28 8.90 0.18 4.63
N VAL A 29 7.64 -0.11 4.35
CA VAL A 29 7.04 -1.44 4.39
C VAL A 29 6.73 -1.90 2.97
N GLU A 30 6.98 -3.18 2.67
CA GLU A 30 6.51 -3.80 1.41
C GLU A 30 5.43 -4.83 1.72
N LEU A 31 4.29 -4.71 1.05
CA LEU A 31 3.16 -5.63 1.29
C LEU A 31 3.49 -7.07 0.92
N SER A 32 4.42 -7.28 -0.01
CA SER A 32 4.93 -8.60 -0.43
C SER A 32 5.60 -9.39 0.71
N HIS A 33 6.10 -8.68 1.73
CA HIS A 33 6.76 -9.26 2.89
C HIS A 33 5.78 -9.86 3.91
N PHE A 34 4.49 -9.56 3.82
CA PHE A 34 3.48 -10.16 4.69
C PHE A 34 2.93 -11.43 4.06
N PHE A 35 2.71 -12.46 4.89
CA PHE A 35 1.93 -13.63 4.49
C PHE A 35 0.45 -13.30 4.28
N ASN A 36 -0.06 -12.30 4.99
CA ASN A 36 -1.43 -11.82 4.86
C ASN A 36 -1.46 -10.28 4.92
N PRO A 37 -1.28 -9.60 3.77
CA PRO A 37 -1.28 -8.14 3.72
C PRO A 37 -2.63 -7.53 4.14
N ALA A 38 -3.76 -8.22 3.90
CA ALA A 38 -5.07 -7.76 4.35
C ALA A 38 -5.20 -7.73 5.89
N ALA A 39 -4.60 -8.69 6.59
CA ALA A 39 -4.55 -8.71 8.05
C ALA A 39 -3.72 -7.52 8.59
N PHE A 40 -2.60 -7.22 7.94
CA PHE A 40 -1.79 -6.04 8.25
C PHE A 40 -2.60 -4.75 8.09
N LEU A 41 -3.25 -4.55 6.93
CA LEU A 41 -4.09 -3.37 6.68
C LEU A 41 -5.25 -3.27 7.68
N SER A 42 -5.83 -4.41 8.08
CA SER A 42 -6.88 -4.47 9.09
C SER A 42 -6.38 -4.09 10.48
N ALA A 43 -5.17 -4.52 10.86
CA ALA A 43 -4.53 -4.13 12.12
C ALA A 43 -4.18 -2.64 12.13
N LEU A 44 -3.64 -2.12 11.02
CA LEU A 44 -3.37 -0.69 10.84
C LEU A 44 -4.66 0.13 11.01
N ARG A 45 -5.76 -0.32 10.41
CA ARG A 45 -7.09 0.28 10.55
C ARG A 45 -7.60 0.28 11.99
N GLN A 46 -7.44 -0.83 12.70
CA GLN A 46 -7.82 -0.93 14.12
C GLN A 46 -7.03 0.05 14.97
N GLN A 47 -5.73 0.18 14.72
CA GLN A 47 -4.87 1.08 15.48
C GLN A 47 -5.20 2.55 15.20
N CYS A 48 -5.47 2.92 13.94
CA CYS A 48 -5.95 4.26 13.58
C CYS A 48 -7.29 4.57 14.28
N ALA A 49 -8.22 3.61 14.30
CA ALA A 49 -9.52 3.77 14.97
C ALA A 49 -9.37 4.04 16.48
N ARG A 50 -8.45 3.33 17.14
CA ARG A 50 -8.12 3.55 18.56
C ARG A 50 -7.55 4.94 18.81
N GLN A 51 -6.58 5.39 17.99
CA GLN A 51 -5.98 6.72 18.13
C GLN A 51 -6.98 7.85 17.87
N LEU A 52 -7.86 7.69 16.88
CA LEU A 52 -8.89 8.68 16.55
C LEU A 52 -10.12 8.64 17.47
N GLY A 53 -10.24 7.63 18.34
CA GLY A 53 -11.45 7.43 19.16
C GLY A 53 -12.72 7.18 18.34
N THR A 54 -12.60 6.58 17.15
CA THR A 54 -13.72 6.34 16.24
C THR A 54 -13.96 4.84 16.01
N LYS A 55 -15.17 4.50 15.53
CA LYS A 55 -15.50 3.11 15.20
C LYS A 55 -14.76 2.69 13.92
N ILE A 56 -14.17 1.49 13.92
CA ILE A 56 -13.39 0.96 12.79
C ILE A 56 -14.11 1.03 11.42
N HIS A 57 -15.43 0.82 11.38
CA HIS A 57 -16.23 0.86 10.15
C HIS A 57 -16.45 2.27 9.58
N LYS A 58 -16.17 3.31 10.38
CA LYS A 58 -16.25 4.71 9.97
C LYS A 58 -14.95 5.23 9.34
N LEU A 59 -13.93 4.40 9.19
CA LEU A 59 -12.69 4.75 8.51
C LEU A 59 -12.70 4.29 7.05
N LYS A 60 -11.97 5.03 6.20
CA LYS A 60 -11.60 4.68 4.83
C LYS A 60 -10.07 4.67 4.69
N LEU A 61 -9.55 3.80 3.82
CA LEU A 61 -8.13 3.81 3.47
C LEU A 61 -7.88 5.03 2.58
N SER A 62 -6.82 5.77 2.89
CA SER A 62 -6.36 6.91 2.10
C SER A 62 -4.89 6.70 1.76
N CYS A 63 -4.52 6.98 0.52
CA CYS A 63 -3.16 6.91 0.03
C CYS A 63 -2.70 8.27 -0.51
N SER A 64 -1.47 8.65 -0.18
CA SER A 64 -0.83 9.85 -0.70
C SER A 64 0.50 9.51 -1.34
N TRP A 65 0.69 10.00 -2.56
CA TRP A 65 1.95 9.92 -3.29
C TRP A 65 2.81 11.15 -2.96
N GLN A 66 4.13 11.07 -3.24
CA GLN A 66 5.05 12.20 -3.04
C GLN A 66 4.54 13.45 -3.77
N GLY A 67 4.20 14.50 -3.01
CA GLY A 67 3.60 15.75 -3.51
C GLY A 67 2.36 16.21 -2.72
N ASN A 68 1.59 15.28 -2.15
CA ASN A 68 0.31 15.59 -1.48
C ASN A 68 0.37 15.49 0.07
N ALA A 69 1.56 15.59 0.66
CA ALA A 69 1.83 15.31 2.07
C ALA A 69 1.19 16.29 3.09
N GLN A 70 0.48 17.34 2.64
CA GLN A 70 0.06 18.43 3.53
C GLN A 70 -1.30 18.26 4.22
N SER A 71 -2.13 17.26 3.88
CA SER A 71 -3.54 17.27 4.30
C SER A 71 -4.00 16.17 5.27
N VAL A 72 -3.13 15.25 5.70
CA VAL A 72 -3.54 14.19 6.64
C VAL A 72 -3.19 14.62 8.06
N LYS A 73 -4.21 14.80 8.91
CA LYS A 73 -4.06 14.97 10.36
C LYS A 73 -3.11 13.90 10.93
N PRO A 74 -2.35 14.19 11.99
CA PRO A 74 -1.38 13.26 12.57
C PRO A 74 -2.10 12.01 13.10
N THR A 75 -2.23 11.02 12.24
CA THR A 75 -2.71 9.67 12.50
C THR A 75 -1.58 8.75 12.08
N LEU A 76 -1.49 7.58 12.72
CA LEU A 76 -0.60 6.52 12.30
C LEU A 76 -0.62 6.34 10.76
N SER A 77 0.54 6.50 10.15
CA SER A 77 0.73 6.34 8.70
C SER A 77 1.94 5.45 8.45
N VAL A 78 1.94 4.76 7.32
CA VAL A 78 2.99 3.82 6.94
C VAL A 78 3.44 4.13 5.51
N SER A 79 4.74 4.27 5.30
CA SER A 79 5.32 4.37 3.96
C SER A 79 5.37 2.97 3.33
N CYS A 80 4.82 2.82 2.13
CA CYS A 80 4.66 1.57 1.41
C CYS A 80 5.38 1.61 0.06
N SER A 81 6.32 0.70 -0.16
CA SER A 81 7.03 0.50 -1.43
C SER A 81 6.68 -0.85 -2.07
N GLY A 82 7.27 -1.13 -3.23
CA GLY A 82 7.16 -2.43 -3.90
C GLY A 82 5.84 -2.67 -4.63
N LEU A 83 4.96 -1.66 -4.73
CA LEU A 83 3.76 -1.75 -5.55
C LEU A 83 4.15 -1.76 -7.04
N LEU A 84 3.47 -2.61 -7.80
CA LEU A 84 3.65 -2.74 -9.25
C LEU A 84 2.34 -2.43 -9.96
N ILE A 85 2.45 -1.83 -11.15
CA ILE A 85 1.32 -1.54 -12.04
C ILE A 85 1.56 -2.21 -13.40
N GLN A 86 0.47 -2.71 -13.99
CA GLN A 86 0.45 -3.29 -15.33
C GLN A 86 -0.53 -2.51 -16.20
N GLY A 87 -0.14 -2.24 -17.46
CA GLY A 87 -1.00 -1.58 -18.45
C GLY A 87 -1.01 -0.04 -18.38
N ALA A 88 -0.25 0.55 -17.45
CA ALA A 88 0.02 1.99 -17.39
C ALA A 88 1.39 2.23 -16.72
N LEU A 89 1.94 3.42 -16.90
CA LEU A 89 3.05 3.94 -16.11
C LEU A 89 2.51 5.00 -15.16
N PHE A 90 3.10 5.12 -13.97
CA PHE A 90 2.70 6.10 -12.97
C PHE A 90 3.91 6.75 -12.32
N ASP A 91 3.98 8.08 -12.35
CA ASP A 91 5.11 8.85 -11.84
C ASP A 91 4.86 9.46 -10.44
N GLY A 92 3.67 9.24 -9.87
CA GLY A 92 3.25 9.81 -8.58
C GLY A 92 2.29 10.98 -8.72
N GLN A 93 2.12 11.52 -9.93
CA GLN A 93 1.17 12.60 -10.23
C GLN A 93 0.17 12.18 -11.31
N ALA A 94 0.64 11.55 -12.38
CA ALA A 94 -0.19 11.22 -13.53
C ALA A 94 0.07 9.80 -14.06
N LEU A 95 -0.99 9.22 -14.63
CA LEU A 95 -0.88 7.99 -15.42
C LEU A 95 -0.45 8.33 -16.85
N SER A 96 0.45 7.53 -17.40
CA SER A 96 0.88 7.62 -18.80
C SER A 96 0.79 6.27 -19.50
N GLU A 97 0.67 6.33 -20.84
CA GLU A 97 0.54 5.14 -21.68
C GLU A 97 1.84 4.32 -21.73
N VAL A 98 1.67 3.01 -21.84
CA VAL A 98 2.76 2.05 -22.03
C VAL A 98 3.17 2.05 -23.50
N THR A 99 4.47 1.99 -23.76
CA THR A 99 5.03 1.87 -25.12
C THR A 99 5.58 0.45 -25.36
N ALA A 100 5.95 0.13 -26.60
CA ALA A 100 6.59 -1.16 -26.93
C ALA A 100 7.93 -1.40 -26.20
N HIS A 101 8.52 -0.36 -25.61
CA HIS A 101 9.77 -0.44 -24.83
C HIS A 101 9.54 -0.38 -23.32
N SER A 102 8.29 -0.21 -22.90
CA SER A 102 7.94 -0.17 -21.48
C SER A 102 7.90 -1.60 -20.91
N PRO A 103 8.22 -1.78 -19.62
CA PRO A 103 8.16 -3.08 -18.98
C PRO A 103 6.71 -3.56 -18.80
N ASP A 104 6.50 -4.88 -18.79
CA ASP A 104 5.18 -5.49 -18.55
C ASP A 104 4.63 -5.16 -17.14
N LEU A 105 5.54 -5.03 -16.16
CA LEU A 105 5.27 -4.58 -14.81
C LEU A 105 6.16 -3.38 -14.51
N ALA A 106 5.54 -2.23 -14.26
CA ALA A 106 6.25 -1.02 -13.87
C ALA A 106 6.15 -0.82 -12.35
N THR A 107 7.24 -0.36 -11.74
CA THR A 107 7.27 -0.04 -10.31
C THR A 107 6.53 1.27 -10.05
N MET A 108 5.66 1.28 -9.06
CA MET A 108 5.00 2.49 -8.58
C MET A 108 5.89 3.23 -7.57
N PRO A 109 5.76 4.56 -7.47
CA PRO A 109 6.48 5.35 -6.47
C PRO A 109 6.05 5.01 -5.05
N LEU A 110 6.83 5.49 -4.07
CA LEU A 110 6.51 5.35 -2.65
C LEU A 110 5.15 5.99 -2.33
N THR A 111 4.26 5.26 -1.67
CA THR A 111 2.99 5.81 -1.16
C THR A 111 2.96 5.80 0.35
N THR A 112 2.34 6.79 0.95
CA THR A 112 1.95 6.73 2.36
C THR A 112 0.53 6.21 2.47
N LEU A 113 0.31 5.24 3.34
CA LEU A 113 -0.99 4.64 3.63
C LEU A 113 -1.44 5.04 5.03
N THR A 114 -2.71 5.42 5.16
CA THR A 114 -3.32 5.75 6.45
C THR A 114 -4.83 5.55 6.41
N PHE A 115 -5.47 5.48 7.57
CA PHE A 115 -6.92 5.40 7.67
C PHE A 115 -7.49 6.69 8.24
N VAL A 116 -8.38 7.33 7.49
CA VAL A 116 -9.04 8.59 7.86
C VAL A 116 -10.54 8.37 8.06
N PRO A 117 -11.23 9.20 8.84
CA PRO A 117 -12.69 9.19 8.92
C PRO A 117 -13.33 9.33 7.53
N LYS A 118 -14.41 8.58 7.27
CA LYS A 118 -15.19 8.70 6.03
C LYS A 118 -15.79 10.10 5.80
N THR A 119 -15.92 10.87 6.88
CA THR A 119 -16.38 12.26 6.85
C THR A 119 -15.31 13.24 6.39
N ASP A 120 -14.04 12.85 6.44
CA ASP A 120 -12.94 13.69 5.99
C ASP A 120 -12.88 13.68 4.45
N PRO A 121 -12.53 14.82 3.81
CA PRO A 121 -12.43 14.90 2.36
C PRO A 121 -11.38 13.93 1.83
N ASP A 122 -11.61 13.41 0.63
CA ASP A 122 -10.60 12.60 -0.06
C ASP A 122 -9.41 13.47 -0.48
N LEU A 123 -8.22 12.87 -0.47
CA LEU A 123 -6.98 13.56 -0.84
C LEU A 123 -6.91 13.89 -2.33
N HIS A 124 -7.61 13.11 -3.14
CA HIS A 124 -7.65 13.24 -4.60
C HIS A 124 -9.11 13.44 -5.02
N SER A 125 -9.33 14.30 -6.00
CA SER A 125 -10.65 14.52 -6.58
C SER A 125 -11.17 13.24 -7.24
N GLU A 126 -12.45 12.92 -7.08
CA GLU A 126 -13.09 11.79 -7.80
C GLU A 126 -12.99 11.94 -9.32
N ALA A 127 -12.89 13.19 -9.82
CA ALA A 127 -12.73 13.45 -11.25
C ALA A 127 -11.30 13.21 -11.76
N GLU A 128 -10.31 13.21 -10.87
CA GLU A 128 -8.88 13.11 -11.21
C GLU A 128 -8.26 11.80 -10.70
N SER A 129 -9.07 10.89 -10.16
CA SER A 129 -8.63 9.62 -9.62
C SER A 129 -9.44 8.46 -10.18
N VAL A 130 -8.85 7.27 -10.16
CA VAL A 130 -9.48 6.04 -10.62
C VAL A 130 -9.24 4.93 -9.60
N VAL A 131 -10.26 4.10 -9.41
CA VAL A 131 -10.18 2.94 -8.53
C VAL A 131 -9.55 1.78 -9.31
N VAL A 132 -8.42 1.27 -8.81
CA VAL A 132 -7.70 0.15 -9.39
C VAL A 132 -7.64 -1.00 -8.38
N PRO A 133 -7.96 -2.24 -8.77
CA PRO A 133 -7.84 -3.39 -7.89
C PRO A 133 -6.37 -3.72 -7.59
N ILE A 134 -6.10 -4.15 -6.36
CA ILE A 134 -4.78 -4.63 -5.94
C ILE A 134 -4.84 -6.16 -5.82
N TYR A 135 -3.89 -6.82 -6.46
CA TYR A 135 -3.75 -8.27 -6.48
C TYR A 135 -2.47 -8.69 -5.76
N HIS A 136 -2.45 -9.92 -5.26
CA HIS A 136 -1.26 -10.53 -4.65
C HIS A 136 -0.16 -10.78 -5.69
N ASP A 137 -0.57 -11.19 -6.90
CA ASP A 137 0.34 -11.45 -8.02
C ASP A 137 -0.38 -11.34 -9.38
N ILE A 138 0.34 -11.66 -10.45
CA ILE A 138 -0.12 -11.59 -11.84
C ILE A 138 -1.29 -12.54 -12.18
N SER A 139 -1.57 -13.54 -11.34
CA SER A 139 -2.75 -14.42 -11.49
C SER A 139 -4.06 -13.71 -11.14
N ARG A 140 -3.96 -12.49 -10.59
CA ARG A 140 -5.09 -11.64 -10.18
C ARG A 140 -5.90 -12.24 -9.02
N GLU A 141 -5.23 -12.99 -8.15
CA GLU A 141 -5.76 -13.33 -6.83
C GLU A 141 -5.82 -12.06 -5.97
N MET A 142 -6.98 -11.77 -5.38
CA MET A 142 -7.20 -10.56 -4.58
C MET A 142 -6.48 -10.65 -3.23
N ILE A 143 -5.99 -9.51 -2.73
CA ILE A 143 -5.46 -9.37 -1.36
C ILE A 143 -6.59 -9.44 -0.32
#